data_AF-A0A9X4QR96-F1
#
_entry.id   AF-A0A9X4QR96-F1
#
_cell.length_a   1.000
_cell.length_b   1.000
_cell.length_c   1.000
_cell.angle_alpha   90.00
_cell.angle_beta   90.00
_cell.angle_gamma   90.00
#
_symmetry.space_group_name_H-M   'P 1'
#
loop_
_entity.id
_entity.type
_entity.pdbx_description
1 polymer ?
#
loop_
_entity_poly.entity_id
_entity_poly.type
_entity_poly.pdbx_seq_one_letter_code
_entity_poly.pdbx_strand_id
1 'polypeptide(L)'
;MTEQRQYEFDESGFRYRTPSAQGQVAWKDVRRFTIGRRMIVLYVGQKGVSLIPARSLSSKEDLAQVKSWILQQVSPPIVRRAARNRMLLYVGIAAAIIVAVALAFA
;
A
#
# COMPACT_ATOMS: atom_id res chain seq x y z
N MET A 1 8.98 -20.24 24.79
CA MET A 1 10.10 -19.34 24.43
C MET A 1 9.72 -18.56 23.19
N THR A 2 9.61 -17.24 23.28
CA THR A 2 9.19 -16.40 22.15
C THR A 2 10.41 -16.08 21.31
N GLU A 3 10.53 -16.69 20.13
CA GLU A 3 11.67 -16.49 19.23
C GLU A 3 11.89 -15.00 18.93
N GLN A 4 13.06 -14.50 19.29
CA GLN A 4 13.44 -13.11 19.11
C GLN A 4 14.01 -12.94 17.70
N ARG A 5 13.11 -12.74 16.72
CA ARG A 5 13.51 -12.42 15.35
C ARG A 5 14.18 -11.04 15.34
N GLN A 6 15.45 -10.98 14.94
CA GLN A 6 16.17 -9.73 14.77
C GLN A 6 15.92 -9.20 13.36
N TYR A 7 15.41 -7.98 13.27
CA TYR A 7 15.20 -7.28 12.01
C TYR A 7 16.08 -6.02 12.00
N GLU A 8 16.83 -5.84 10.93
CA GLU A 8 17.62 -4.64 10.68
C GLU A 8 17.05 -3.97 9.44
N PHE A 9 16.69 -2.69 9.56
CA PHE A 9 16.06 -1.91 8.51
C PHE A 9 17.02 -0.85 7.99
N ASP A 10 17.12 -0.70 6.67
CA ASP A 10 17.90 0.35 6.01
C ASP A 10 17.12 0.92 4.83
N GLU A 11 17.68 1.92 4.14
CA GLU A 11 17.03 2.58 2.99
C GLU A 11 16.88 1.67 1.76
N SER A 12 17.64 0.57 1.71
CA SER A 12 17.64 -0.38 0.59
C SER A 12 16.68 -1.55 0.80
N GLY A 13 16.38 -1.89 2.06
CA GLY A 13 15.56 -3.03 2.42
C GLY A 13 15.55 -3.33 3.91
N PHE A 14 15.35 -4.60 4.21
CA PHE A 14 15.54 -5.13 5.55
C PHE A 14 16.22 -6.49 5.51
N ARG A 15 16.97 -6.76 6.57
CA ARG A 15 17.56 -8.07 6.83
C ARG A 15 16.83 -8.68 8.01
N TYR A 16 16.58 -9.97 7.94
CA TYR A 16 16.01 -10.71 9.04
C TYR A 16 16.91 -11.89 9.37
N ARG A 17 17.11 -12.11 10.68
CA ARG A 17 17.78 -13.28 11.21
C ARG A 17 16.86 -13.98 12.18
N THR A 18 16.58 -15.24 11.88
CA THR A 18 15.85 -16.17 12.72
C THR A 18 16.71 -17.42 12.92
N PRO A 19 16.45 -18.24 13.94
CA PRO A 19 17.21 -19.48 14.14
C PRO A 19 17.14 -20.44 12.94
N SER A 20 16.06 -20.36 12.16
CA SER A 20 15.75 -21.27 11.05
C SER A 20 15.95 -20.66 9.65
N ALA A 21 16.14 -19.34 9.56
CA ALA A 21 16.32 -18.64 8.28
C ALA A 21 17.00 -17.27 8.46
N GLN A 22 17.89 -16.94 7.55
CA GLN A 22 18.40 -15.58 7.35
C GLN A 22 18.11 -15.14 5.93
N GLY A 23 17.78 -13.87 5.75
CA GLY A 23 17.49 -13.34 4.41
C GLY A 23 17.52 -11.83 4.35
N GLN A 24 17.66 -11.32 3.14
CA GLN A 24 17.56 -9.90 2.82
C GLN A 24 16.41 -9.71 1.84
N VAL A 25 15.62 -8.67 2.07
CA VAL A 25 14.53 -8.27 1.19
C VAL A 25 14.74 -6.80 0.84
N ALA A 26 14.90 -6.50 -0.44
CA ALA A 26 14.99 -5.12 -0.89
C ALA A 26 13.60 -4.50 -1.00
N TRP A 27 13.46 -3.21 -0.67
CA TRP A 27 12.17 -2.51 -0.74
C TRP A 27 11.58 -2.49 -2.16
N LYS A 28 12.44 -2.47 -3.19
CA LYS A 28 12.05 -2.55 -4.60
C LYS A 28 11.29 -3.84 -4.97
N ASP A 29 11.50 -4.92 -4.21
CA ASP A 29 10.86 -6.22 -4.47
C ASP A 29 9.50 -6.34 -3.76
N VAL A 30 9.18 -5.39 -2.88
CA VAL A 30 7.89 -5.28 -2.21
C VAL A 30 6.87 -4.73 -3.19
N ARG A 31 5.82 -5.50 -3.47
CA ARG A 31 4.74 -5.09 -4.39
C ARG A 31 3.57 -4.45 -3.68
N ARG A 32 3.33 -4.89 -2.44
CA ARG A 32 2.21 -4.42 -1.61
C ARG A 32 2.65 -4.53 -0.16
N PHE A 33 2.12 -3.63 0.67
CA PHE A 33 2.26 -3.73 2.11
C PHE A 33 0.92 -3.45 2.79
N THR A 34 0.76 -3.96 4.00
CA THR A 34 -0.38 -3.68 4.86
C THR A 34 0.13 -3.51 6.29
N ILE A 35 -0.25 -2.39 6.93
CA ILE A 35 0.13 -2.09 8.31
C ILE A 35 -1.07 -2.40 9.19
N GLY A 36 -0.97 -3.48 9.97
CA GLY A 36 -1.92 -3.80 11.03
C GLY A 36 -1.47 -3.26 12.39
N ARG A 37 -2.32 -3.41 13.41
CA ARG A 37 -2.04 -2.89 14.77
C ARG A 37 -0.82 -3.52 15.46
N ARG A 38 -0.47 -4.76 15.11
CA ARG A 38 0.61 -5.53 15.75
C ARG A 38 1.66 -6.06 14.77
N MET A 39 1.46 -5.87 13.47
CA MET A 39 2.32 -6.45 12.44
C MET A 39 2.24 -5.66 11.14
N ILE A 40 3.35 -5.67 10.42
CA ILE A 40 3.47 -5.18 9.04
C ILE A 40 3.58 -6.42 8.15
N VAL A 41 2.69 -6.50 7.16
CA VAL A 41 2.66 -7.56 6.16
C VAL A 41 3.26 -7.00 4.87
N LEU A 42 4.32 -7.63 4.40
CA LEU A 42 4.99 -7.27 3.15
C LEU A 42 4.83 -8.39 2.13
N TYR A 43 4.31 -8.06 0.96
CA TYR A 43 4.19 -8.98 -0.15
C TYR A 43 5.40 -8.80 -1.07
N VAL A 44 6.30 -9.78 -1.05
CA VAL A 44 7.59 -9.77 -1.76
C VAL A 44 7.48 -10.68 -2.98
N GLY A 45 7.48 -10.11 -4.19
CA GLY A 45 7.30 -10.86 -5.44
C GLY A 45 5.93 -11.56 -5.59
N GLN A 46 5.88 -12.69 -6.32
CA GLN A 46 4.64 -13.45 -6.59
C GLN A 46 4.33 -14.56 -5.58
N LYS A 47 5.30 -14.99 -4.76
CA LYS A 47 5.15 -16.14 -3.85
C LYS A 47 5.65 -15.88 -2.42
N GLY A 48 6.17 -14.70 -2.12
CA GLY A 48 6.75 -14.37 -0.81
C GLY A 48 5.86 -13.45 0.01
N VAL A 49 5.63 -13.81 1.28
CA VAL A 49 5.06 -12.92 2.28
C VAL A 49 6.02 -12.84 3.46
N SER A 50 6.43 -11.63 3.82
CA SER A 50 7.20 -11.36 5.02
C SER A 50 6.32 -10.69 6.07
N LEU A 51 6.39 -11.19 7.31
CA LEU A 51 5.60 -10.73 8.44
C LEU A 51 6.53 -10.14 9.48
N ILE A 52 6.50 -8.82 9.63
CA ILE A 52 7.32 -8.08 10.58
C ILE A 52 6.44 -7.71 11.78
N PRO A 53 6.73 -8.21 12.99
CA PRO A 53 6.02 -7.80 14.20
C PRO A 53 6.27 -6.32 14.51
N ALA A 54 5.25 -5.55 14.91
CA ALA A 54 5.45 -4.15 15.29
C ALA A 54 6.43 -4.00 16.47
N ARG A 55 6.54 -5.02 17.32
CA ARG A 55 7.50 -5.08 18.44
C ARG A 55 8.98 -5.15 18.02
N SER A 56 9.28 -5.46 16.76
CA SER A 56 10.67 -5.43 16.26
C SER A 56 11.10 -4.05 15.77
N LEU A 57 10.18 -3.07 15.80
CA LEU A 57 10.49 -1.66 15.58
C LEU A 57 10.65 -1.05 16.96
N SER A 58 11.87 -0.61 17.27
CA SER A 58 12.28 -0.17 18.60
C SER A 58 11.58 1.12 19.01
N SER A 59 11.27 1.98 18.04
CA SER A 59 10.53 3.23 18.24
C SER A 59 9.35 3.40 17.27
N LYS A 60 8.40 4.26 17.64
CA LYS A 60 7.36 4.77 16.73
C LYS A 60 7.96 5.56 15.56
N GLU A 61 9.12 6.19 15.76
CA GLU A 61 9.87 6.84 14.68
C GLU A 61 10.32 5.83 13.61
N ASP A 62 10.84 4.67 14.04
CA ASP A 62 11.28 3.60 13.12
C ASP A 62 10.13 3.12 12.23
N LEU A 63 8.91 3.04 12.79
CA LEU A 63 7.72 2.66 12.03
C LEU A 63 7.34 3.71 10.98
N ALA A 64 7.47 5.00 11.30
CA ALA A 64 7.22 6.07 10.35
C ALA A 64 8.27 6.08 9.23
N GLN A 65 9.53 5.79 9.56
CA GLN A 65 10.64 5.75 8.62
C GLN A 65 10.59 4.52 7.70
N VAL A 66 10.31 3.33 8.25
CA VAL A 66 10.06 2.13 7.43
C VAL A 66 8.86 2.34 6.51
N LYS A 67 7.80 2.97 7.00
CA LYS A 67 6.64 3.33 6.18
C LYS A 67 7.00 4.30 5.06
N SER A 68 7.86 5.30 5.31
CA SER A 68 8.27 6.26 4.27
C SER A 68 9.13 5.58 3.20
N TRP A 69 10.09 4.75 3.57
CA TRP A 69 10.90 3.97 2.64
C TRP A 69 10.05 3.04 1.77
N ILE A 70 9.10 2.32 2.38
CA ILE A 70 8.18 1.46 1.65
C ILE A 70 7.29 2.29 0.71
N LEU A 71 6.72 3.42 1.16
CA LEU A 71 5.86 4.26 0.31
C LEU A 71 6.60 4.91 -0.87
N GLN A 72 7.88 5.23 -0.70
CA GLN A 72 8.70 5.79 -1.77
C GLN A 72 8.97 4.78 -2.88
N GLN A 73 9.14 3.50 -2.53
CA GLN A 73 9.51 2.43 -3.47
C GLN A 73 8.29 1.66 -3.99
N VAL A 74 7.31 1.41 -3.12
CA VAL A 74 6.03 0.79 -3.44
C VAL A 74 5.10 1.90 -3.93
N SER A 75 5.21 2.19 -5.23
CA SER A 75 4.36 3.12 -5.97
C SER A 75 2.89 3.03 -5.54
N PRO A 76 2.15 4.16 -5.49
CA PRO A 76 0.84 4.25 -4.87
C PRO A 76 -0.11 3.21 -5.47
N PRO A 77 -1.10 2.72 -4.70
CA PRO A 77 -2.17 1.93 -5.29
C PRO A 77 -2.71 2.73 -6.47
N ILE A 78 -2.80 2.07 -7.61
CA ILE A 78 -3.43 2.60 -8.81
C ILE A 78 -4.89 2.89 -8.44
N VAL A 79 -5.15 4.03 -7.83
CA VAL A 79 -6.49 4.64 -7.73
C VAL A 79 -6.62 5.60 -8.91
N ARG A 80 -6.16 5.19 -10.09
CA ARG A 80 -6.47 5.87 -11.35
C ARG A 80 -7.51 5.03 -12.06
N ARG A 81 -8.78 5.46 -11.96
CA ARG A 81 -9.81 5.48 -13.04
C ARG A 81 -11.28 5.47 -12.58
N ALA A 82 -11.61 5.64 -11.30
CA ALA A 82 -13.03 5.73 -10.91
C ALA A 82 -13.62 7.15 -10.94
N ALA A 83 -12.80 8.21 -10.86
CA ALA A 83 -13.32 9.58 -10.72
C ALA A 83 -13.73 10.25 -12.04
N ARG A 84 -13.17 9.84 -13.19
CA ARG A 84 -13.43 10.50 -14.48
C ARG A 84 -14.80 10.14 -15.08
N ASN A 85 -15.39 9.01 -14.68
CA ASN A 85 -16.70 8.58 -15.20
C ASN A 85 -17.88 9.29 -14.55
N ARG A 86 -17.77 9.77 -13.30
CA ARG A 86 -18.90 10.44 -12.63
C ARG A 86 -19.22 11.80 -13.26
N MET A 87 -18.19 12.57 -13.64
CA MET A 87 -18.37 13.87 -14.28
C MET A 87 -19.09 13.76 -15.64
N LEU A 88 -18.72 12.78 -16.47
CA LEU A 88 -19.41 12.53 -17.74
C LEU A 88 -20.87 12.10 -17.55
N LEU A 89 -21.14 11.36 -16.47
CA LEU A 89 -22.49 10.90 -16.15
C LEU A 89 -23.40 12.06 -15.73
N TYR A 90 -22.90 13.01 -14.93
CA TYR A 90 -23.64 14.23 -14.58
C TYR A 90 -23.88 15.15 -15.79
N VAL A 91 -22.89 15.31 -16.67
CA VAL A 91 -23.03 16.11 -17.89
C VAL A 91 -24.06 15.48 -18.84
N GLY A 92 -24.05 14.14 -18.98
CA GLY A 92 -25.04 13.41 -19.77
C GLY A 92 -26.47 13.57 -19.24
N ILE A 93 -26.66 13.47 -17.92
CA ILE A 93 -27.98 13.69 -17.29
C ILE A 93 -28.47 15.12 -17.51
N ALA A 94 -27.60 16.13 -17.30
CA ALA A 94 -27.97 17.53 -17.49
C ALA A 94 -28.38 17.82 -18.94
N ALA A 95 -27.64 17.31 -19.92
CA ALA A 95 -27.98 17.46 -21.34
C ALA A 95 -29.33 16.81 -21.69
N ALA A 96 -29.61 15.60 -21.17
CA ALA A 96 -30.88 14.92 -21.38
C ALA A 96 -32.08 15.70 -20.80
N ILE A 97 -31.91 16.30 -19.60
CA ILE A 97 -32.95 17.13 -18.99
C ILE A 97 -33.22 18.38 -19.83
N ILE A 98 -32.18 19.06 -20.32
CA ILE A 98 -32.33 20.27 -21.16
C ILE A 98 -33.09 19.93 -22.45
N VAL A 99 -32.76 18.82 -23.10
CA VAL A 99 -33.47 18.37 -24.32
C VAL A 99 -34.92 18.04 -24.02
N ALA A 100 -35.20 17.33 -22.92
CA ALA A 100 -36.58 16.99 -22.54
C ALA A 100 -37.43 18.22 -22.23
N VAL A 101 -36.86 19.22 -21.54
CA VAL A 101 -37.53 20.51 -21.29
C VAL A 101 -37.76 21.23 -22.61
N ALA A 102 -36.77 21.35 -23.48
CA ALA A 102 -36.93 22.01 -24.77
C ALA A 102 -38.02 21.35 -25.64
N LEU A 103 -38.12 20.02 -25.64
CA LEU A 103 -39.17 19.28 -26.36
C LEU A 103 -40.55 19.45 -25.75
N ALA A 104 -40.66 19.65 -24.44
CA ALA A 104 -41.94 19.83 -23.75
C ALA A 104 -42.55 21.23 -23.98
N PHE A 105 -41.73 22.19 -24.41
CA PHE A 105 -42.12 23.59 -24.64
C PHE A 105 -42.02 24.03 -26.11
N ALA A 106 -41.75 23.10 -27.04
CA ALA A 106 -41.74 23.32 -28.49
C ALA A 106 -43.02 22.76 -29.13
#